data_AF-J9RFM4-F1
#
_entry.id   AF-J9RFM4-F1
#
_cell.length_a   1.000
_cell.length_b   1.000
_cell.length_c   1.000
_cell.angle_alpha   90.00
_cell.angle_beta   90.00
_cell.angle_gamma   90.00
#
_symmetry.space_group_name_H-M   'P 1'
#
loop_
_entity.id
_entity.type
_entity.pdbx_description
1 polymer ?
#
loop_
_entity_poly.entity_id
_entity_poly.type
_entity_poly.pdbx_seq_one_letter_code
_entity_poly.pdbx_strand_id
1 'polypeptide(L)' 'TEKEFEGLAKGAGFQGFEVMCCAFNTHVIELRKN' A
#
# COMPACT_ATOMS: atom_id res chain seq x y z
N THR A 1 10.14 -2.56 0.89
CA THR A 1 9.72 -2.19 2.26
C THR A 1 8.38 -1.49 2.18
N GLU A 2 7.63 -1.40 3.28
CA GLU A 2 6.33 -0.70 3.30
C GLU A 2 6.43 0.74 2.75
N LYS A 3 7.49 1.47 3.14
CA LYS A 3 7.77 2.83 2.67
C LYS A 3 8.00 2.94 1.16
N GLU A 4 8.60 1.92 0.54
CA GLU A 4 8.78 1.89 -0.92
C GLU A 4 7.44 1.71 -1.63
N PHE A 5 6.57 0.83 -1.12
CA PHE A 5 5.22 0.66 -1.67
C PHE A 5 4.35 1.91 -1.47
N GLU A 6 4.44 2.59 -0.33
CA GLU A 6 3.78 3.88 -0.12
C GLU A 6 4.29 4.95 -1.10
N GLY A 7 5.60 4.98 -1.34
CA GLY A 7 6.21 5.87 -2.34
C GLY A 7 5.68 5.63 -3.75
N LEU A 8 5.56 4.36 -4.16
CA LEU A 8 4.95 3.98 -5.44
C LEU A 8 3.47 4.40 -5.53
N ALA A 9 2.69 4.16 -4.47
CA ALA A 9 1.28 4.55 -4.43
C ALA A 9 1.10 6.05 -4.59
N LYS A 10 1.87 6.86 -3.85
CA LYS A 10 1.85 8.33 -3.97
C LYS A 10 2.30 8.79 -5.35
N GLY A 11 3.36 8.21 -5.90
CA GLY A 11 3.84 8.51 -7.26
C GLY A 11 2.84 8.17 -8.36
N ALA A 12 1.97 7.19 -8.14
CA ALA A 12 0.88 6.82 -9.04
C ALA A 12 -0.44 7.60 -8.81
N GLY A 13 -0.45 8.57 -7.89
CA GLY A 13 -1.60 9.45 -7.63
C GLY A 13 -2.66 8.87 -6.68
N PHE A 14 -2.33 7.83 -5.91
CA PHE A 14 -3.18 7.39 -4.80
C PHE A 14 -3.00 8.30 -3.58
N GLN A 15 -4.07 8.52 -2.84
CA GLN A 15 -4.14 9.40 -1.67
C GLN A 15 -4.04 8.63 -0.35
N GLY A 16 -4.44 7.35 -0.34
CA GLY A 16 -4.36 6.46 0.82
C GLY A 16 -3.49 5.23 0.56
N PHE A 17 -2.86 4.75 1.64
CA PHE A 17 -2.02 3.56 1.70
C PHE A 17 -2.23 2.89 3.06
N GLU A 18 -2.60 1.62 3.09
CA GLU A 18 -2.86 0.90 4.34
C GLU A 18 -2.53 -0.59 4.22
N VAL A 19 -1.79 -1.14 5.19
CA VAL A 19 -1.51 -2.58 5.28
C VAL A 19 -2.66 -3.24 6.04
N MET A 20 -3.43 -4.09 5.37
CA MET A 20 -4.66 -4.66 5.93
C MET A 20 -4.41 -5.93 6.73
N CYS A 21 -3.65 -6.86 6.17
CA CYS A 21 -3.36 -8.15 6.80
C CYS A 21 -2.12 -8.82 6.21
N CYS A 22 -1.68 -9.89 6.87
CA CYS A 22 -0.64 -10.78 6.42
C CYS A 22 -1.15 -12.22 6.46
N ALA A 23 -1.04 -12.93 5.33
CA ALA A 23 -1.38 -14.35 5.22
C ALA A 23 -0.21 -15.08 4.55
N PHE A 24 0.33 -16.11 5.23
CA PHE A 24 1.48 -16.89 4.73
C PHE A 24 2.64 -16.01 4.23
N ASN A 25 3.01 -15.00 5.02
CA ASN A 25 4.07 -14.03 4.71
C ASN A 25 3.81 -13.12 3.49
N THR A 26 2.60 -13.15 2.94
CA THR A 26 2.14 -12.21 1.89
C THR A 26 1.27 -11.14 2.52
N HIS A 27 1.55 -9.87 2.20
CA HIS A 27 0.79 -8.73 2.73
C HIS A 27 -0.25 -8.26 1.71
N VAL A 28 -1.45 -7.94 2.21
CA VAL A 28 -2.48 -7.22 1.44
C VAL A 28 -2.36 -5.74 1.78
N ILE A 29 -2.16 -4.92 0.76
CA ILE A 29 -2.02 -3.47 0.88
C ILE A 29 -3.14 -2.83 0.08
N GLU A 30 -3.93 -1.97 0.72
CA GLU A 30 -4.98 -1.19 0.07
C GLU A 30 -4.44 0.19 -0.37
N LEU A 31 -4.66 0.52 -1.64
CA LEU A 31 -4.34 1.84 -2.21
C LEU A 31 -5.65 2.56 -2.55
N ARG A 32 -5.89 3.73 -1.96
CA ARG A 32 -7.14 4.49 -2.13
C ARG A 32 -6.94 5.74 -2.98
N LYS A 33 -7.88 6.02 -3.89
CA LYS A 33 -7.85 7.22 -4.78
C LYS A 33 -8.71 8.39 -4.30
N ASN A 34 -9.52 8.19 -3.26
CA ASN A 34 -10.57 9.12 -2.80
C ASN A 34 -10.32 9.57 -1.36
#